data_AF-A0AAN8QF68-F1
#
_entry.id   AF-A0AAN8QF68-F1
#
_cell.length_a   1.000
_cell.length_b   1.000
_cell.length_c   1.000
_cell.angle_alpha   90.00
_cell.angle_beta   90.00
_cell.angle_gamma   90.00
#
_symmetry.space_group_name_H-M   'P 1'
#
loop_
_entity.id
_entity.type
_entity.pdbx_description
1 polymer ?
#
loop_
_entity_poly.entity_id
_entity_poly.type
_entity_poly.pdbx_seq_one_letter_code
_entity_poly.pdbx_strand_id
1 'polypeptide(L)'
;MLSSVSEIRTSMLLESIQPKSLPEAEDSGPGLTLSSLRLLAPLLCLMLAFLWQVAQQHIVKHYGKLEEFVTLVTEMVPEVLSSRQRTQLLLGLRARLVLELCRNESTADLVTIQPHLDKIHYLTEYAVHKEVLNDDELEATESNFVELVQTLLEDPSEREHFFQEVLPVHYGPQYDTAVQVLVWEFLSRLEELQPVPDFTQTAAWLSAAPSVLEECGHTIFDPEALKTLLQRNQHHGNLKNSKSPSRANQSPVN
;
A
#
# COMPACT_ATOMS: atom_id res chain seq x y z
N MET A 1 19.66 16.37 23.81
CA MET A 1 19.68 16.13 22.35
C MET A 1 20.22 14.73 22.00
N LEU A 2 21.46 14.35 22.33
CA LEU A 2 21.97 12.98 22.02
C LEU A 2 21.46 11.84 22.93
N SER A 3 20.92 12.14 24.12
CA SER A 3 20.39 11.12 25.04
C SER A 3 19.00 10.60 24.62
N SER A 4 18.12 11.50 24.14
CA SER A 4 16.72 11.19 23.79
C SER A 4 16.58 10.39 22.50
N VAL A 5 17.60 10.43 21.63
CA VAL A 5 17.60 9.74 20.32
C VAL A 5 17.95 8.25 20.47
N SER A 6 18.62 7.88 21.56
CA SER A 6 19.01 6.48 21.82
C SER A 6 17.85 5.61 22.35
N GLU A 7 16.82 6.22 22.93
CA GLU A 7 15.65 5.52 23.50
C GLU A 7 14.58 5.19 22.45
N ILE A 8 14.48 5.99 21.38
CA ILE A 8 13.61 5.73 20.21
C ILE A 8 13.96 4.38 19.54
N ARG A 9 15.17 3.88 19.77
CA ARG A 9 15.68 2.63 19.18
C ARG A 9 14.98 1.36 19.71
N THR A 10 14.33 1.41 20.87
CA THR A 10 13.95 0.16 21.59
C THR A 10 12.45 -0.16 21.52
N SER A 11 11.58 0.83 21.31
CA SER A 11 10.11 0.64 21.30
C SER A 11 9.57 0.13 19.94
N MET A 12 10.30 0.38 18.86
CA MET A 12 9.94 0.02 17.49
C MET A 12 10.55 -1.30 16.99
N LEU A 13 10.93 -2.23 17.88
CA LEU A 13 11.46 -3.54 17.49
C LEU A 13 10.42 -4.36 16.70
N LEU A 14 10.39 -4.13 15.39
CA LEU A 14 9.88 -5.06 14.39
C LEU A 14 11.01 -6.05 14.12
N GLU A 15 10.96 -7.19 14.82
CA GLU A 15 11.81 -8.33 14.51
C GLU A 15 11.70 -8.69 13.03
N SER A 16 12.84 -8.98 12.43
CA SER A 16 13.09 -9.11 11.01
C SER A 16 12.15 -10.12 10.33
N ILE A 17 11.14 -9.62 9.64
CA ILE A 17 10.38 -10.38 8.62
C ILE A 17 10.82 -9.82 7.26
N GLN A 18 11.52 -10.64 6.49
CA GLN A 18 11.91 -10.30 5.12
C GLN A 18 10.68 -10.38 4.20
N PRO A 19 10.34 -9.33 3.45
CA PRO A 19 9.24 -9.42 2.48
C PRO A 19 9.60 -10.40 1.37
N LYS A 20 8.62 -11.23 0.98
CA LYS A 20 8.75 -12.16 -0.14
C LYS A 20 8.90 -11.35 -1.43
N SER A 21 9.96 -11.61 -2.20
CA SER A 21 10.27 -10.89 -3.43
C SER A 21 9.16 -11.05 -4.48
N LEU A 22 8.53 -9.95 -4.89
CA LEU A 22 7.69 -9.92 -6.10
C LEU A 22 8.57 -10.16 -7.35
N PRO A 23 8.03 -10.77 -8.42
CA PRO A 23 8.76 -10.86 -9.68
C PRO A 23 9.07 -9.46 -10.21
N GLU A 24 10.36 -9.21 -10.49
CA GLU A 24 10.82 -8.00 -11.17
C GLU A 24 10.17 -7.92 -12.55
N ALA A 25 9.72 -6.72 -12.93
CA ALA A 25 9.13 -6.50 -14.24
C ALA A 25 10.18 -6.73 -15.33
N GLU A 26 10.09 -7.85 -16.05
CA GLU A 26 10.92 -8.08 -17.23
C GLU A 26 10.69 -7.02 -18.32
N ASP A 27 11.80 -6.68 -19.00
CA ASP A 27 12.01 -5.61 -19.98
C ASP A 27 10.94 -5.50 -21.09
N SER A 28 10.71 -4.25 -21.52
CA SER A 28 9.39 -3.68 -21.78
C SER A 28 9.05 -3.50 -23.27
N GLY A 29 7.96 -4.12 -23.72
CA GLY A 29 7.12 -3.52 -24.79
C GLY A 29 6.42 -2.24 -24.31
N PRO A 30 5.71 -1.49 -25.18
CA PRO A 30 4.97 -0.30 -24.75
C PRO A 30 4.08 -0.61 -23.53
N GLY A 31 4.21 0.23 -22.49
CA GLY A 31 3.50 0.05 -21.23
C GLY A 31 1.98 -0.05 -21.43
N LEU A 32 1.31 -0.88 -20.63
CA LEU A 32 -0.14 -1.01 -20.70
C LEU A 32 -0.81 0.31 -20.31
N THR A 33 -1.80 0.73 -21.09
CA THR A 33 -2.64 1.88 -20.73
C THR A 33 -3.55 1.53 -19.55
N LEU A 34 -4.01 2.53 -18.79
CA LEU A 34 -4.96 2.32 -17.68
C LEU A 34 -6.23 1.61 -18.17
N SER A 35 -6.72 1.94 -19.37
CA SER A 35 -7.87 1.27 -19.99
C SER A 35 -7.59 -0.22 -20.19
N SER A 36 -6.39 -0.58 -20.63
CA SER A 36 -5.99 -1.99 -20.81
C SER A 36 -5.85 -2.71 -19.47
N LEU A 37 -5.30 -2.06 -18.44
CA LEU A 37 -5.18 -2.64 -17.09
C LEU A 37 -6.53 -2.92 -16.45
N ARG A 38 -7.52 -2.03 -16.64
CA ARG A 38 -8.90 -2.22 -16.14
C ARG A 38 -9.62 -3.40 -16.80
N LEU A 39 -9.21 -3.79 -18.01
CA LEU A 39 -9.71 -5.00 -18.66
C LEU A 39 -9.06 -6.28 -18.11
N LEU A 40 -7.86 -6.17 -17.54
CA LEU A 40 -7.06 -7.33 -17.10
C LEU A 40 -7.29 -7.68 -15.63
N ALA A 41 -7.40 -6.66 -14.77
CA ALA A 41 -7.43 -6.84 -13.33
C ALA A 41 -8.62 -6.09 -12.72
N PRO A 42 -9.25 -6.66 -11.66
CA PRO A 42 -10.23 -5.94 -10.86
C PRO A 42 -9.68 -4.60 -10.38
N LEU A 43 -10.56 -3.58 -10.26
CA LEU A 43 -10.16 -2.24 -9.81
C LEU A 43 -9.46 -2.26 -8.45
N LEU A 44 -9.86 -3.18 -7.57
CA LEU A 44 -9.22 -3.31 -6.27
C LEU A 44 -7.78 -3.82 -6.38
N CYS A 45 -7.51 -4.84 -7.20
CA CYS A 45 -6.14 -5.30 -7.45
C CYS A 45 -5.23 -4.16 -7.99
N LEU A 46 -5.76 -3.31 -8.88
CA LEU A 46 -5.03 -2.13 -9.36
C LEU A 46 -4.73 -1.13 -8.23
N MET A 47 -5.66 -0.97 -7.28
CA MET A 47 -5.47 -0.13 -6.11
C MET A 47 -4.43 -0.74 -5.14
N LEU A 48 -4.49 -2.04 -4.86
CA LEU A 48 -3.48 -2.72 -4.02
C LEU A 48 -2.08 -2.59 -4.64
N ALA A 49 -1.97 -2.77 -5.96
CA ALA A 49 -0.72 -2.57 -6.68
C ALA A 49 -0.21 -1.12 -6.58
N PHE A 50 -1.10 -0.13 -6.74
CA PHE A 50 -0.75 1.29 -6.54
C PHE A 50 -0.22 1.56 -5.13
N LEU A 51 -0.92 1.06 -4.10
CA LEU A 51 -0.53 1.24 -2.71
C LEU A 51 0.80 0.55 -2.38
N TRP A 52 1.04 -0.63 -2.94
CA TRP A 52 2.34 -1.28 -2.85
C TRP A 52 3.44 -0.44 -3.50
N GLN A 53 3.22 0.10 -4.70
CA GLN A 53 4.19 0.97 -5.36
C GLN A 53 4.49 2.24 -4.54
N VAL A 54 3.49 2.82 -3.88
CA VAL A 54 3.68 3.97 -2.97
C VAL A 54 4.67 3.63 -1.85
N ALA A 55 4.53 2.47 -1.22
CA ALA A 55 5.42 2.04 -0.14
C ALA A 55 6.80 1.59 -0.65
N GLN A 56 6.83 0.80 -1.73
CA GLN A 56 8.06 0.25 -2.31
C GLN A 56 8.99 1.36 -2.84
N GLN A 57 8.43 2.37 -3.50
CA GLN A 57 9.19 3.47 -4.12
C GLN A 57 9.28 4.71 -3.21
N HIS A 58 8.89 4.61 -1.95
CA HIS A 58 8.91 5.71 -0.97
C HIS A 58 8.24 6.99 -1.49
N ILE A 59 7.06 6.86 -2.12
CA ILE A 59 6.34 8.01 -2.69
C ILE A 59 5.59 8.73 -1.56
N VAL A 60 6.33 9.43 -0.70
CA VAL A 60 5.83 10.00 0.58
C VAL A 60 4.61 10.91 0.38
N LYS A 61 4.55 11.67 -0.72
CA LYS A 61 3.38 12.50 -1.09
C LYS A 61 2.06 11.73 -1.21
N HIS A 62 2.09 10.40 -1.26
CA HIS A 62 0.91 9.53 -1.30
C HIS A 62 0.68 8.72 -0.03
N TYR A 63 1.51 8.90 1.01
CA TYR A 63 1.35 8.20 2.29
C TYR A 63 0.02 8.54 2.96
N GLY A 64 -0.51 9.75 2.79
CA GLY A 64 -1.85 10.10 3.26
C GLY A 64 -2.96 9.22 2.64
N LYS A 65 -2.88 8.92 1.34
CA LYS A 65 -3.85 8.04 0.67
C LYS A 65 -3.74 6.59 1.15
N LEU A 66 -2.50 6.13 1.37
CA LEU A 66 -2.25 4.80 1.91
C LEU A 66 -2.79 4.69 3.33
N GLU A 67 -2.56 5.69 4.18
CA GLU A 67 -3.11 5.74 5.54
C GLU A 67 -4.64 5.75 5.55
N GLU A 68 -5.28 6.59 4.72
CA GLU A 68 -6.74 6.65 4.61
C GLU A 68 -7.32 5.28 4.23
N PHE A 69 -6.69 4.59 3.28
CA PHE A 69 -7.12 3.27 2.87
C PHE A 69 -6.92 2.21 3.96
N VAL A 70 -5.77 2.20 4.63
CA VAL A 70 -5.51 1.30 5.77
C VAL A 70 -6.55 1.54 6.87
N THR A 71 -6.82 2.81 7.21
CA THR A 71 -7.81 3.21 8.22
C THR A 71 -9.19 2.67 7.87
N LEU A 72 -9.66 2.92 6.65
CA LEU A 72 -10.97 2.48 6.16
C LEU A 72 -11.11 0.95 6.20
N VAL A 73 -10.15 0.23 5.62
CA VAL A 73 -10.22 -1.24 5.54
C VAL A 73 -10.19 -1.85 6.93
N THR A 74 -9.29 -1.39 7.80
CA THR A 74 -9.15 -1.98 9.15
C THR A 74 -10.25 -1.53 10.12
N GLU A 75 -11.08 -0.53 9.76
CA GLU A 75 -12.35 -0.25 10.46
C GLU A 75 -13.46 -1.22 10.05
N MET A 76 -13.49 -1.62 8.78
CA MET A 76 -14.48 -2.54 8.24
C MET A 76 -14.15 -4.01 8.52
N VAL A 77 -12.85 -4.34 8.48
CA VAL A 77 -12.32 -5.69 8.68
C VAL A 77 -11.10 -5.58 9.60
N PRO A 78 -11.30 -5.47 10.92
CA PRO A 78 -10.23 -5.29 11.89
C PRO A 78 -9.25 -6.46 11.96
N GLU A 79 -9.60 -7.63 11.40
CA GLU A 79 -8.76 -8.84 11.37
C GLU A 79 -7.61 -8.76 10.35
N VAL A 80 -7.64 -7.78 9.43
CA VAL A 80 -6.59 -7.62 8.39
C VAL A 80 -5.23 -7.29 9.02
N LEU A 81 -5.21 -6.56 10.14
CA LEU A 81 -4.01 -6.26 10.91
C LEU A 81 -4.32 -6.33 12.39
N SER A 82 -3.37 -6.81 13.20
CA SER A 82 -3.47 -6.62 14.65
C SER A 82 -3.51 -5.12 14.99
N SER A 83 -4.13 -4.78 16.12
CA SER A 83 -4.21 -3.38 16.55
C SER A 83 -2.81 -2.73 16.67
N ARG A 84 -1.80 -3.50 17.11
CA ARG A 84 -0.41 -3.06 17.16
C ARG A 84 0.15 -2.75 15.78
N GLN A 85 0.00 -3.66 14.82
CA GLN A 85 0.47 -3.46 13.44
C GLN A 85 -0.24 -2.26 12.78
N ARG A 86 -1.56 -2.11 13.01
CA ARG A 86 -2.32 -0.95 12.53
C ARG A 86 -1.74 0.34 13.08
N THR A 87 -1.58 0.47 14.40
CA THR A 87 -1.03 1.68 15.03
C THR A 87 0.38 2.00 14.52
N GLN A 88 1.26 1.00 14.48
CA GLN A 88 2.64 1.17 13.98
C GLN A 88 2.67 1.62 12.51
N LEU A 89 1.81 1.05 11.67
CA LEU A 89 1.73 1.43 10.25
C LEU A 89 1.23 2.87 10.10
N LEU A 90 0.13 3.25 10.76
CA LEU A 90 -0.46 4.58 10.64
C LEU A 90 0.50 5.66 11.19
N LEU A 91 1.08 5.43 12.37
CA LEU A 91 2.09 6.34 12.95
C LEU A 91 3.34 6.41 12.07
N GLY A 92 3.80 5.28 11.53
CA GLY A 92 4.96 5.23 10.65
C GLY A 92 4.76 6.03 9.36
N LEU A 93 3.61 5.88 8.71
CA LEU A 93 3.27 6.65 7.52
C LEU A 93 3.18 8.15 7.84
N ARG A 94 2.52 8.51 8.95
CA ARG A 94 2.30 9.90 9.32
C ARG A 94 3.59 10.61 9.75
N ALA A 95 4.42 9.96 10.55
CA ALA A 95 5.72 10.50 10.97
C ALA A 95 6.64 10.74 9.77
N ARG A 96 6.73 9.78 8.83
CA ARG A 96 7.52 9.97 7.59
C ARG A 96 7.01 11.12 6.74
N LEU A 97 5.69 11.28 6.63
CA LEU A 97 5.09 12.40 5.92
C LEU A 97 5.44 13.75 6.57
N VAL A 98 5.35 13.84 7.91
CA VAL A 98 5.73 15.05 8.65
C VAL A 98 7.20 15.39 8.44
N LEU A 99 8.11 14.42 8.56
CA LEU A 99 9.53 14.65 8.32
C LEU A 99 9.82 15.11 6.89
N GLU A 100 9.10 14.60 5.89
CA GLU A 100 9.26 15.07 4.51
C GLU A 100 8.71 16.50 4.31
N LEU A 101 7.66 16.90 5.02
CA LEU A 101 7.18 18.29 5.01
C LEU A 101 8.16 19.24 5.71
N CYS A 102 8.79 18.81 6.79
CA CYS A 102 9.84 19.57 7.47
C CYS A 102 11.09 19.77 6.61
N ARG A 103 11.31 18.95 5.58
CA ARG A 103 12.51 19.00 4.74
C ARG A 103 12.56 20.25 3.87
N ASN A 104 11.42 20.73 3.36
CA ASN A 104 11.36 21.89 2.48
C ASN A 104 10.89 23.12 3.23
N GLU A 105 11.62 24.23 3.13
CA GLU A 105 11.29 25.49 3.81
C GLU A 105 9.88 26.02 3.46
N SER A 106 9.41 25.77 2.24
CA SER A 106 8.09 26.19 1.79
C SER A 106 6.93 25.44 2.45
N THR A 107 7.18 24.28 3.06
CA THR A 107 6.18 23.42 3.71
C THR A 107 6.45 23.22 5.20
N ALA A 108 7.62 23.65 5.67
CA ALA A 108 8.04 23.59 7.07
C ALA A 108 7.45 24.76 7.86
N ASP A 109 6.12 24.83 7.92
CA ASP A 109 5.37 25.82 8.68
C ASP A 109 4.31 25.16 9.56
N LEU A 110 3.97 25.84 10.66
CA LEU A 110 3.05 25.31 11.66
C LEU A 110 1.64 25.06 11.09
N VAL A 111 1.18 25.86 10.13
CA VAL A 111 -0.17 25.72 9.55
C VAL A 111 -0.26 24.43 8.74
N THR A 112 0.80 24.09 8.01
CA THR A 112 0.88 22.84 7.23
C THR A 112 1.09 21.62 8.13
N ILE A 113 1.89 21.72 9.18
CA ILE A 113 2.33 20.56 9.98
C ILE A 113 1.36 20.23 11.12
N GLN A 114 0.73 21.21 11.75
CA GLN A 114 -0.14 20.98 12.92
C GLN A 114 -1.24 19.93 12.67
N PRO A 115 -1.97 19.92 11.53
CA PRO A 115 -2.99 18.90 11.27
C PRO A 115 -2.44 17.47 11.25
N HIS A 116 -1.16 17.30 10.94
CA HIS A 116 -0.50 16.00 10.96
C HIS A 116 -0.06 15.59 12.36
N LEU A 117 0.37 16.55 13.20
CA LEU A 117 0.65 16.29 14.62
C LEU A 117 -0.63 15.95 15.38
N ASP A 118 -1.73 16.66 15.12
CA ASP A 118 -3.04 16.35 15.71
C ASP A 118 -3.50 14.93 15.34
N LYS A 119 -3.18 14.48 14.11
CA LYS A 119 -3.48 13.12 13.68
C LYS A 119 -2.61 12.08 14.39
N ILE A 120 -1.33 12.37 14.63
CA ILE A 120 -0.44 11.50 15.42
C ILE A 120 -1.00 11.37 16.84
N HIS A 121 -1.34 12.49 17.47
CA HIS A 121 -1.92 12.52 18.80
C HIS A 121 -3.19 11.67 18.89
N TYR A 122 -4.14 11.87 17.98
CA TYR A 122 -5.36 11.06 17.90
C TYR A 122 -5.07 9.55 17.76
N LEU A 123 -4.07 9.18 16.94
CA LEU A 123 -3.70 7.77 16.74
C LEU A 123 -3.07 7.16 17.99
N THR A 124 -2.25 7.93 18.72
CA THR A 124 -1.66 7.54 20.00
C THR A 124 -2.74 7.33 21.06
N GLU A 125 -3.58 8.34 21.30
CA GLU A 125 -4.67 8.26 22.28
C GLU A 125 -5.60 7.07 21.99
N TYR A 126 -5.96 6.87 20.72
CA TYR A 126 -6.77 5.73 20.31
C TYR A 126 -6.11 4.39 20.62
N ALA A 127 -4.80 4.27 20.43
CA ALA A 127 -4.05 3.05 20.70
C ALA A 127 -3.91 2.76 22.20
N VAL A 128 -3.66 3.80 22.99
CA VAL A 128 -3.61 3.77 24.46
C VAL A 128 -4.94 3.29 25.04
N HIS A 129 -6.05 3.90 24.61
CA HIS A 129 -7.39 3.55 25.11
C HIS A 129 -7.83 2.12 24.79
N LYS A 130 -7.24 1.49 23.77
CA LYS A 130 -7.48 0.08 23.45
C LYS A 130 -6.53 -0.90 24.17
N GLU A 131 -5.69 -0.43 25.10
CA GLU A 131 -4.67 -1.22 25.83
C GLU A 131 -3.72 -1.99 24.88
N VAL A 132 -3.39 -1.40 23.73
CA VAL A 132 -2.69 -2.10 22.63
C VAL A 132 -1.17 -2.13 22.85
N LEU A 133 -0.64 -1.12 23.53
CA LEU A 133 0.78 -0.86 23.74
C LEU A 133 1.01 -0.35 25.18
N ASN A 134 2.26 -0.39 25.64
CA ASN A 134 2.65 0.26 26.90
C ASN A 134 2.33 1.77 26.79
N ASP A 135 1.41 2.22 27.62
CA ASP A 135 0.86 3.58 27.61
C ASP A 135 1.98 4.63 27.68
N ASP A 136 2.79 4.55 28.75
CA ASP A 136 3.88 5.48 29.04
C ASP A 136 4.94 5.58 27.92
N GLU A 137 5.22 4.48 27.22
CA GLU A 137 6.27 4.42 26.19
C GLU A 137 5.81 5.07 24.88
N LEU A 138 4.54 4.88 24.52
CA LEU A 138 3.97 5.43 23.30
C LEU A 138 3.74 6.93 23.43
N GLU A 139 3.18 7.39 24.54
CA GLU A 139 2.99 8.82 24.83
C GLU A 139 4.32 9.57 24.91
N ALA A 140 5.36 8.97 25.51
CA ALA A 140 6.70 9.54 25.52
C ALA A 140 7.29 9.63 24.10
N THR A 141 7.07 8.60 23.26
CA THR A 141 7.52 8.61 21.87
C THR A 141 6.85 9.72 21.06
N GLU A 142 5.54 9.92 21.24
CA GLU A 142 4.81 11.04 20.63
C GLU A 142 5.39 12.37 21.07
N SER A 143 5.53 12.59 22.38
CA SER A 143 6.02 13.85 22.94
C SER A 143 7.40 14.21 22.40
N ASN A 144 8.31 13.22 22.37
CA ASN A 144 9.65 13.37 21.78
C ASN A 144 9.59 13.70 20.29
N PHE A 145 8.66 13.10 19.54
CA PHE A 145 8.49 13.38 18.12
C PHE A 145 7.96 14.82 17.89
N VAL A 146 7.02 15.28 18.70
CA VAL A 146 6.50 16.65 18.63
C VAL A 146 7.59 17.67 18.94
N GLU A 147 8.41 17.44 19.98
CA GLU A 147 9.54 18.30 20.32
C GLU A 147 10.59 18.35 19.20
N LEU A 148 10.89 17.20 18.60
CA LEU A 148 11.76 17.12 17.42
C LEU A 148 11.19 17.99 16.29
N VAL A 149 9.92 17.82 15.94
CA VAL A 149 9.30 18.59 14.86
C VAL A 149 9.34 20.09 15.14
N GLN A 150 9.05 20.52 16.36
CA GLN A 150 9.17 21.93 16.76
C GLN A 150 10.60 22.45 16.57
N THR A 151 11.60 21.68 17.01
CA THR A 151 13.02 22.02 16.83
C THR A 151 13.38 22.19 15.35
N LEU A 152 12.90 21.29 14.47
CA LEU A 152 13.15 21.37 13.02
C LEU A 152 12.49 22.61 12.37
N LEU A 153 11.40 23.12 12.95
CA LEU A 153 10.72 24.32 12.45
C LEU A 153 11.37 25.61 12.93
N GLU A 154 11.94 25.59 14.13
CA GLU A 154 12.51 26.78 14.78
C GLU A 154 13.96 27.03 14.42
N ASP A 155 14.78 25.97 14.28
CA ASP A 155 16.23 26.10 14.04
C ASP A 155 16.65 25.47 12.69
N PRO A 156 16.98 26.30 11.67
CA PRO A 156 17.46 25.81 10.38
C PRO A 156 18.74 24.97 10.45
N SER A 157 19.61 25.22 11.43
CA SER A 157 20.89 24.52 11.59
C SER A 157 20.68 23.12 12.15
N GLU A 158 19.84 22.99 13.18
CA GLU A 158 19.41 21.69 13.70
C GLU A 158 18.63 20.91 12.65
N ARG A 159 17.81 21.59 11.84
CA ARG A 159 17.12 20.98 10.71
C ARG A 159 18.11 20.40 9.70
N GLU A 160 19.10 21.18 9.27
CA GLU A 160 20.12 20.70 8.33
C GLU A 160 20.89 19.49 8.92
N HIS A 161 21.32 19.58 10.18
CA HIS A 161 22.01 18.50 10.87
C HIS A 161 21.14 17.24 10.95
N PHE A 162 19.86 17.37 11.31
CA PHE A 162 18.94 16.25 11.39
C PHE A 162 18.82 15.51 10.07
N PHE A 163 18.61 16.22 8.96
CA PHE A 163 18.42 15.58 7.64
C PHE A 163 19.70 14.93 7.10
N GLN A 164 20.88 15.43 7.48
CA GLN A 164 22.17 14.87 7.05
C GLN A 164 22.62 13.69 7.92
N GLU A 165 22.50 13.81 9.24
CA GLU A 165 23.17 12.88 10.18
C GLU A 165 22.18 11.99 10.95
N VAL A 166 21.01 12.51 11.31
CA VAL A 166 20.08 11.81 12.23
C VAL A 166 19.02 11.00 11.46
N LEU A 167 18.40 11.61 10.43
CA LEU A 167 17.34 10.98 9.64
C LEU A 167 17.81 9.68 8.98
N PRO A 168 18.98 9.58 8.32
CA PRO A 168 19.42 8.32 7.70
C PRO A 168 19.62 7.18 8.70
N VAL A 169 19.91 7.50 9.96
CA VAL A 169 20.14 6.51 11.02
C VAL A 169 18.82 6.04 11.63
N HIS A 170 17.92 6.96 11.96
CA HIS A 170 16.69 6.66 12.71
C HIS A 170 15.45 6.45 11.83
N TYR A 171 15.38 7.12 10.70
CA TYR A 171 14.27 7.10 9.74
C TYR A 171 14.76 6.76 8.32
N GLY A 172 15.86 5.99 8.24
CA GLY A 172 16.46 5.54 7.00
C GLY A 172 15.94 4.16 6.55
N PRO A 173 16.78 3.35 5.87
CA PRO A 173 16.35 2.10 5.24
C PRO A 173 15.66 1.10 6.17
N GLN A 174 16.05 1.04 7.45
CA GLN A 174 15.43 0.12 8.41
C GLN A 174 13.98 0.52 8.71
N TYR A 175 13.74 1.80 8.97
CA TYR A 175 12.41 2.35 9.18
C TYR A 175 11.53 2.14 7.95
N ASP A 176 12.08 2.51 6.79
CA ASP A 176 11.44 2.37 5.48
C ASP A 176 11.04 0.90 5.19
N THR A 177 11.92 -0.05 5.51
CA THR A 177 11.64 -1.50 5.38
C THR A 177 10.53 -1.94 6.36
N ALA A 178 10.56 -1.46 7.60
CA ALA A 178 9.56 -1.81 8.60
C ALA A 178 8.15 -1.37 8.16
N VAL A 179 8.02 -0.14 7.62
CA VAL A 179 6.78 0.35 7.03
C VAL A 179 6.36 -0.52 5.84
N GLN A 180 7.27 -0.84 4.92
CA GLN A 180 6.99 -1.70 3.77
C GLN A 180 6.48 -3.08 4.18
N VAL A 181 7.06 -3.70 5.21
CA VAL A 181 6.62 -5.02 5.72
C VAL A 181 5.18 -4.95 6.22
N LEU A 182 4.81 -3.91 6.97
CA LEU A 182 3.44 -3.73 7.46
C LEU A 182 2.45 -3.45 6.32
N VAL A 183 2.86 -2.67 5.32
CA VAL A 183 2.04 -2.45 4.11
C VAL A 183 1.86 -3.76 3.35
N TRP A 184 2.93 -4.53 3.17
CA TRP A 184 2.89 -5.82 2.50
C TRP A 184 1.94 -6.79 3.19
N GLU A 185 2.05 -6.93 4.51
CA GLU A 185 1.16 -7.76 5.32
C GLU A 185 -0.30 -7.32 5.15
N PHE A 186 -0.58 -6.03 5.30
CA PHE A 186 -1.92 -5.46 5.11
C PHE A 186 -2.51 -5.80 3.74
N LEU A 187 -1.75 -5.56 2.67
CA LEU A 187 -2.21 -5.79 1.30
C LEU A 187 -2.41 -7.28 1.00
N SER A 188 -1.49 -8.13 1.49
CA SER A 188 -1.58 -9.60 1.32
C SER A 188 -2.81 -10.17 2.02
N ARG A 189 -3.07 -9.74 3.26
CA ARG A 189 -4.26 -10.15 4.03
C ARG A 189 -5.54 -9.68 3.37
N LEU A 190 -5.56 -8.47 2.84
CA LEU A 190 -6.73 -7.96 2.12
C LEU A 190 -6.97 -8.72 0.81
N GLU A 191 -5.92 -9.10 0.08
CA GLU A 191 -6.02 -9.94 -1.11
C GLU A 191 -6.58 -11.33 -0.77
N GLU A 192 -6.18 -11.94 0.35
CA GLU A 192 -6.71 -13.23 0.82
C GLU A 192 -8.23 -13.21 1.08
N LEU A 193 -8.79 -12.06 1.47
CA LEU A 193 -10.24 -11.90 1.67
C LEU A 193 -11.02 -11.87 0.35
N GLN A 194 -10.34 -11.72 -0.78
CA GLN A 194 -10.96 -11.55 -2.09
C GLN A 194 -10.66 -12.73 -3.01
N PRO A 195 -11.52 -13.75 -3.07
CA PRO A 195 -11.39 -14.73 -4.13
C PRO A 195 -11.64 -14.02 -5.47
N VAL A 196 -10.66 -14.08 -6.38
CA VAL A 196 -10.87 -13.66 -7.78
C VAL A 196 -11.84 -14.68 -8.40
N PRO A 197 -13.09 -14.29 -8.72
CA PRO A 197 -14.04 -15.23 -9.26
C PRO A 197 -13.61 -15.64 -10.67
N ASP A 198 -13.68 -16.93 -10.98
CA ASP A 198 -13.52 -17.38 -12.36
C ASP A 198 -14.77 -17.05 -13.19
N PHE A 199 -14.70 -17.34 -14.50
CA PHE A 199 -15.82 -17.09 -15.41
C PHE A 199 -17.11 -17.79 -14.97
N THR A 200 -17.02 -19.02 -14.47
CA THR A 200 -18.18 -19.82 -14.07
C THR A 200 -18.83 -19.25 -12.80
N GLN A 201 -18.03 -18.86 -11.81
CA GLN A 201 -18.50 -18.23 -10.59
C GLN A 201 -19.13 -16.85 -10.88
N THR A 202 -18.50 -16.06 -11.75
CA THR A 202 -19.03 -14.76 -12.18
C THR A 202 -20.37 -14.90 -12.91
N ALA A 203 -20.49 -15.88 -13.82
CA ALA A 203 -21.74 -16.15 -14.53
C ALA A 203 -22.87 -16.58 -13.58
N ALA A 204 -22.55 -17.38 -12.56
CA ALA A 204 -23.52 -17.77 -11.53
C ALA A 204 -24.03 -16.56 -10.75
N TRP A 205 -23.16 -15.63 -10.34
CA TRP A 205 -23.56 -14.40 -9.65
C TRP A 205 -24.45 -13.50 -10.51
N LEU A 206 -24.10 -13.31 -11.77
CA LEU A 206 -24.91 -12.50 -12.71
C LEU A 206 -26.28 -13.13 -12.96
N SER A 207 -26.37 -14.46 -13.03
CA SER A 207 -27.65 -15.15 -13.17
C SER A 207 -28.59 -14.95 -11.97
N ALA A 208 -28.02 -14.71 -10.78
CA ALA A 208 -28.76 -14.40 -9.57
C ALA A 208 -29.12 -12.91 -9.42
N ALA A 209 -28.62 -12.05 -10.31
CA ALA A 209 -28.83 -10.59 -10.27
C ALA A 209 -29.17 -10.02 -11.67
N PRO A 210 -30.42 -10.20 -12.16
CA PRO A 210 -30.81 -9.82 -13.53
C PRO A 210 -30.59 -8.35 -13.89
N SER A 211 -30.78 -7.43 -12.93
CA SER A 211 -30.53 -5.99 -13.15
C SER A 211 -29.05 -5.71 -13.43
N VAL A 212 -28.14 -6.41 -12.76
CA VAL A 212 -26.69 -6.26 -12.96
C VAL A 212 -26.26 -6.84 -14.31
N LEU A 213 -26.90 -7.92 -14.77
CA LEU A 213 -26.65 -8.51 -16.09
C LEU A 213 -26.99 -7.54 -17.23
N GLU A 214 -28.10 -6.82 -17.13
CA GLU A 214 -28.49 -5.80 -18.11
C GLU A 214 -27.48 -4.64 -18.15
N GLU A 215 -27.03 -4.15 -16.97
CA GLU A 215 -25.97 -3.14 -16.87
C GLU A 215 -24.65 -3.59 -17.51
N CYS A 216 -24.24 -4.85 -17.31
CA CYS A 216 -23.07 -5.43 -17.97
C CYS A 216 -23.21 -5.42 -19.49
N GLY A 217 -24.41 -5.68 -20.03
CA GLY A 217 -24.70 -5.65 -21.47
C GLY A 217 -24.53 -4.27 -22.11
N HIS A 218 -24.63 -3.20 -21.33
CA HIS A 218 -24.42 -1.81 -21.77
C HIS A 218 -22.96 -1.34 -21.63
N THR A 219 -22.06 -2.17 -21.10
CA THR A 219 -20.66 -1.81 -20.91
C THR A 219 -19.95 -1.74 -22.26
N ILE A 220 -19.52 -0.54 -22.65
CA ILE A 220 -18.74 -0.32 -23.88
C ILE A 220 -17.26 -0.43 -23.53
N PHE A 221 -16.59 -1.43 -24.09
CA PHE A 221 -15.14 -1.54 -23.99
C PHE A 221 -14.46 -0.63 -25.01
N ASP A 222 -13.33 -0.03 -24.63
CA ASP A 222 -12.43 0.63 -25.57
C ASP A 222 -11.83 -0.42 -26.52
N PRO A 223 -12.16 -0.38 -27.83
CA PRO A 223 -11.70 -1.40 -28.77
C PRO A 223 -10.18 -1.44 -28.93
N GLU A 224 -9.51 -0.30 -28.82
CA GLU A 224 -8.05 -0.24 -28.96
C GLU A 224 -7.34 -0.75 -27.69
N ALA A 225 -7.91 -0.51 -26.50
CA ALA A 225 -7.42 -1.12 -25.26
C ALA A 225 -7.54 -2.65 -25.29
N LEU A 226 -8.68 -3.18 -25.72
CA LEU A 226 -8.90 -4.62 -25.85
C LEU A 226 -7.95 -5.24 -26.88
N LYS A 227 -7.81 -4.62 -28.05
CA LYS A 227 -6.89 -5.07 -29.10
C LYS A 227 -5.44 -5.10 -28.61
N THR A 228 -4.99 -4.05 -27.92
CA THR A 228 -3.64 -3.96 -27.36
C THR A 228 -3.38 -5.10 -26.37
N LEU A 229 -4.33 -5.36 -25.46
CA LEU A 229 -4.25 -6.43 -24.49
C LEU A 229 -4.21 -7.82 -25.14
N LEU A 230 -5.11 -8.09 -26.08
CA LEU A 230 -5.19 -9.38 -26.77
C LEU A 230 -3.92 -9.67 -27.58
N GLN A 231 -3.41 -8.66 -28.29
CA GLN A 231 -2.17 -8.79 -29.06
C GLN A 231 -0.99 -9.09 -28.12
N ARG A 232 -0.82 -8.35 -27.03
CA ARG A 232 0.24 -8.62 -26.04
C ARG A 232 0.19 -10.07 -25.55
N ASN A 233 -0.98 -10.55 -25.13
CA ASN A 233 -1.14 -11.91 -24.61
C ASN A 233 -0.87 -13.01 -25.65
N GLN A 234 -1.11 -12.74 -26.94
CA GLN A 234 -0.75 -13.66 -28.03
C GLN A 234 0.79 -13.78 -28.22
N HIS A 235 1.52 -12.68 -28.02
CA HIS A 235 2.99 -12.69 -28.10
C HIS A 235 3.62 -13.45 -26.92
N HIS A 236 3.00 -13.40 -25.73
CA HIS A 236 3.42 -14.15 -24.53
C HIS A 236 2.98 -15.63 -24.52
N GLY A 237 2.35 -16.15 -25.58
CA GLY A 237 2.21 -17.59 -25.81
C GLY A 237 0.93 -18.28 -25.30
N ASN A 238 -0.03 -17.56 -24.72
CA ASN A 238 -1.21 -18.17 -24.08
C ASN A 238 -2.11 -19.00 -25.01
N LEU A 239 -2.04 -18.81 -26.33
CA LEU A 239 -2.86 -19.52 -27.32
C LEU A 239 -2.07 -20.45 -28.26
N LYS A 240 -0.73 -20.45 -28.21
CA LYS A 240 0.09 -21.26 -29.12
C LYS A 240 0.15 -22.75 -28.74
N ASN A 241 -0.42 -23.13 -27.59
CA ASN A 241 -0.43 -24.51 -27.08
C ASN A 241 -1.79 -25.23 -27.19
N SER A 242 -2.78 -24.68 -27.90
CA SER A 242 -3.97 -25.48 -28.24
C SER A 242 -3.61 -26.48 -29.35
N LYS A 243 -3.11 -27.65 -28.94
CA LYS A 243 -3.11 -28.84 -29.80
C LYS A 243 -4.54 -28.99 -30.32
N SER A 244 -4.68 -28.89 -31.64
CA SER A 244 -5.92 -29.18 -32.35
C SER A 244 -6.42 -30.56 -31.90
N PRO A 245 -7.70 -30.75 -31.58
CA PRO A 245 -8.20 -32.10 -31.35
C PRO A 245 -7.98 -32.89 -32.64
N SER A 246 -7.08 -33.87 -32.58
CA SER A 246 -6.80 -34.75 -33.69
C SER A 246 -8.09 -35.44 -34.10
N ARG A 247 -8.48 -35.24 -35.36
CA ARG A 247 -9.57 -35.93 -36.03
C ARG A 247 -9.24 -37.44 -36.09
N ALA A 248 -9.65 -38.17 -35.07
CA ALA A 248 -9.75 -39.63 -35.03
C ALA A 248 -11.00 -39.90 -34.17
N ASN A 249 -12.14 -40.36 -34.69
CA ASN A 249 -12.33 -41.47 -35.59
C ASN A 249 -13.52 -41.20 -36.52
N GLN A 250 -13.29 -41.19 -37.83
CA GLN A 250 -14.28 -41.71 -38.76
C GLN A 250 -13.90 -43.17 -39.00
N SER A 251 -14.79 -44.09 -38.65
CA SER A 251 -14.82 -45.40 -39.29
C SER A 251 -16.26 -45.65 -39.72
N PRO A 252 -16.50 -45.94 -41.01
CA PRO A 252 -17.80 -46.29 -41.53
C PRO A 252 -17.98 -47.80 -41.41
N VAL A 253 -19.12 -48.28 -40.93
CA VAL A 253 -19.57 -49.63 -41.29
C VAL A 253 -21.09 -49.64 -41.33
N ASN A 254 -21.59 -49.79 -42.56
CA ASN A 254 -22.79 -50.49 -43.06
C ASN A 254 -24.02 -50.62 -42.17
#